data_AF-A0A803K4V4-F1
#
_entry.id   AF-A0A803K4V4-F1
#
_cell.length_a   1.000
_cell.length_b   1.000
_cell.length_c   1.000
_cell.angle_alpha   90.00
_cell.angle_beta   90.00
_cell.angle_gamma   90.00
#
_symmetry.space_group_name_H-M   'P 1'
#
loop_
_entity.id
_entity.type
_entity.pdbx_description
1 polymer ?
#
loop_
_entity_poly.entity_id
_entity_poly.type
_entity_poly.pdbx_seq_one_letter_code
_entity_poly.pdbx_strand_id
1 'polypeptide(L)'
;MILTTDAEKAFDRVSWPFLRQTLAGIGLGEITINRIMALYQEPTARVRVNGSLSPQIHIHNGTRQGCPLSPLLFVLVMETLLAHIRGNPDISGIITGKREHKIAAFADDLLLVITKPNITLPNVMQLLLQFGKVSNFKVNVSKSEAININLPTSTKTRLEQNFPFQWSPNKIKYLGILLTPDLSKLYQANFVPLIDKVDKQLKRWKTLGLSWFGKIQAIKMSIMPQILYYLQTIPIKIPKIFFQSIKRTISNFIWGDKTPRLKYETLILPKSKGGLSVPDTYRYYASIHLVRTLHWYLQSKEKIWVKTEQALYKIPLSNLLWAQPTNIPKETLSHPAIAATLEIWNKHRQQLITTTPFPKFQTLIANPEFPPQLRH
;
A
#
# COMPACT_ATOMS: atom_id res chain seq x y z
N MET A 1 -0.94 -10.14 -15.51
CA MET A 1 -2.06 -10.38 -14.56
C MET A 1 -1.57 -10.20 -13.13
N ILE A 2 -2.48 -10.09 -12.18
CA ILE A 2 -2.16 -10.04 -10.74
C ILE A 2 -2.90 -11.20 -10.05
N LEU A 3 -2.25 -11.85 -9.09
CA LEU A 3 -2.82 -12.89 -8.24
C LEU A 3 -2.58 -12.52 -6.78
N THR A 4 -3.63 -12.43 -5.98
CA THR A 4 -3.51 -12.32 -4.52
C THR A 4 -3.86 -13.66 -3.88
N THR A 5 -3.02 -14.12 -2.96
CA THR A 5 -3.24 -15.41 -2.29
C THR A 5 -3.82 -15.20 -0.90
N ASP A 6 -4.77 -16.05 -0.52
CA ASP A 6 -5.31 -16.12 0.84
C ASP A 6 -4.58 -17.24 1.61
N ALA A 7 -3.82 -16.88 2.64
CA ALA A 7 -3.15 -17.87 3.49
C ALA A 7 -4.13 -18.37 4.57
N GLU A 8 -4.27 -19.69 4.70
CA GLU A 8 -5.10 -20.23 5.76
C GLU A 8 -4.36 -20.14 7.11
N LYS A 9 -4.87 -19.35 8.07
CA LYS A 9 -4.36 -19.29 9.46
C LYS A 9 -2.81 -19.23 9.54
N ALA A 10 -2.20 -18.29 8.83
CA ALA A 10 -0.76 -18.31 8.55
C ALA A 10 0.12 -18.38 9.82
N PHE A 11 -0.21 -17.59 10.85
CA PHE A 11 0.52 -17.58 12.12
C PHE A 11 0.39 -18.90 12.88
N ASP A 12 -0.77 -19.55 12.85
CA ASP A 12 -1.06 -20.77 13.61
C ASP A 12 -0.42 -22.01 12.97
N ARG A 13 -0.03 -21.91 11.69
CA ARG A 13 0.51 -23.03 10.92
C ARG A 13 2.02 -23.14 10.90
N VAL A 14 2.76 -22.15 11.39
CA VAL A 14 4.24 -22.16 11.34
C VAL A 14 4.80 -23.42 12.00
N SER A 15 5.47 -24.28 11.22
CA SER A 15 6.18 -25.47 11.72
C SER A 15 7.40 -25.07 12.55
N TRP A 16 7.47 -25.51 13.81
CA TRP A 16 8.61 -25.22 14.69
C TRP A 16 9.93 -25.87 14.24
N PRO A 17 9.96 -27.12 13.75
CA PRO A 17 11.16 -27.68 13.14
C PRO A 17 11.67 -26.82 11.97
N PHE A 18 10.75 -26.36 11.10
CA PHE A 18 11.10 -25.50 9.98
C PHE A 18 11.58 -24.12 10.43
N LEU A 19 10.95 -23.54 11.46
CA LEU A 19 11.40 -22.28 12.06
C LEU A 19 12.83 -22.41 12.60
N ARG A 20 13.14 -23.48 13.35
CA ARG A 20 14.50 -23.74 13.85
C ARG A 20 15.52 -23.78 12.71
N GLN A 21 15.21 -24.51 11.63
CA GLN A 21 16.09 -24.59 10.46
C GLN A 21 16.23 -23.26 9.73
N THR A 22 15.15 -22.48 9.65
CA THR A 22 15.20 -21.13 9.08
C THR A 22 16.13 -20.23 9.89
N LEU A 23 16.04 -20.27 11.23
CA LEU A 23 16.90 -19.48 12.11
C LEU A 23 18.39 -19.89 11.99
N ALA A 24 18.66 -21.19 11.88
CA ALA A 24 20.00 -21.69 11.62
C ALA A 24 20.52 -21.24 10.24
N GLY A 25 19.67 -21.32 9.20
CA GLY A 25 20.02 -20.96 7.83
C GLY A 25 20.36 -19.47 7.64
N ILE A 26 19.80 -18.58 8.46
CA ILE A 26 20.18 -17.16 8.47
C ILE A 26 21.41 -16.85 9.34
N GLY A 27 21.99 -17.86 9.99
CA GLY A 27 23.24 -17.75 10.74
C GLY A 27 23.10 -17.35 12.21
N LEU A 28 21.94 -17.56 12.85
CA LEU A 28 21.85 -17.36 14.31
C LEU A 28 22.64 -18.44 15.05
N GLY A 29 23.33 -18.04 16.11
CA GLY A 29 24.03 -18.97 16.99
C GLY A 29 23.06 -19.89 17.75
N GLU A 30 23.51 -21.12 17.98
CA GLU A 30 22.72 -22.20 18.60
C GLU A 30 22.12 -21.81 19.96
N ILE A 31 22.85 -21.03 20.77
CA ILE A 31 22.36 -20.52 22.06
C ILE A 31 21.12 -19.64 21.87
N THR A 32 21.15 -18.73 20.89
CA THR A 32 20.03 -17.83 20.60
C THR A 32 18.84 -18.61 20.05
N ILE A 33 19.09 -19.56 19.15
CA ILE A 33 18.05 -20.44 18.61
C ILE A 33 17.38 -21.21 19.76
N ASN A 34 18.15 -21.84 20.64
CA ASN A 34 17.60 -22.57 21.78
C ASN A 34 16.77 -21.68 22.72
N ARG A 35 17.19 -20.43 22.96
CA ARG A 35 16.41 -19.46 23.74
C ARG A 35 15.07 -19.12 23.07
N ILE A 36 15.05 -18.93 21.76
CA ILE A 36 13.82 -18.68 21.00
C ILE A 36 12.92 -19.92 21.04
N MET A 37 13.48 -21.10 20.76
CA MET A 37 12.73 -22.35 20.71
C MET A 37 12.18 -22.78 22.07
N ALA A 38 12.85 -22.42 23.18
CA ALA A 38 12.35 -22.63 24.54
C ALA A 38 11.01 -21.89 24.77
N LEU A 39 10.79 -20.77 24.09
CA LEU A 39 9.48 -20.11 24.14
C LEU A 39 8.38 -20.96 23.51
N TYR A 40 8.70 -21.88 22.60
CA TYR A 40 7.72 -22.73 21.91
C TYR A 40 7.72 -24.18 22.42
N GLN A 41 8.35 -24.46 23.56
CA GLN A 41 8.38 -25.79 24.14
C GLN A 41 7.03 -26.12 24.79
N GLU A 42 6.40 -27.20 24.32
CA GLU A 42 5.15 -27.79 24.83
C GLU A 42 4.02 -26.80 25.25
N PRO A 43 3.69 -25.78 24.43
CA PRO A 43 2.64 -24.85 24.78
C PRO A 43 1.26 -25.53 24.81
N THR A 44 0.45 -25.11 25.77
CA THR A 44 -0.91 -25.62 25.97
C THR A 44 -1.90 -24.47 26.04
N ALA A 45 -3.12 -24.67 25.55
CA ALA A 45 -4.21 -23.70 25.61
C ALA A 45 -5.48 -24.32 26.21
N ARG A 46 -6.33 -23.47 26.79
CA ARG A 46 -7.68 -23.81 27.27
C ARG A 46 -8.63 -22.70 26.87
N VAL A 47 -9.85 -23.05 26.47
CA VAL A 47 -10.92 -22.08 26.18
C VAL A 47 -11.67 -21.80 27.46
N ARG A 48 -11.82 -20.52 27.82
CA ARG A 48 -12.64 -20.09 28.97
C ARG A 48 -14.02 -19.62 28.49
N VAL A 49 -15.08 -20.27 28.95
CA VAL A 49 -16.47 -19.89 28.67
C VAL A 49 -17.21 -19.75 29.99
N ASN A 50 -17.75 -18.56 30.28
CA ASN A 50 -18.51 -18.26 31.51
C ASN A 50 -17.82 -18.71 32.81
N GLY A 51 -16.50 -18.54 32.89
CA GLY A 51 -15.69 -18.94 34.06
C GLY A 51 -15.21 -20.40 34.04
N SER A 52 -15.83 -21.28 33.24
CA SER A 52 -15.41 -22.67 33.07
C SER A 52 -14.30 -22.81 32.04
N LEU A 53 -13.36 -23.73 32.27
CA LEU A 53 -12.25 -24.02 31.36
C LEU A 53 -12.48 -25.34 30.60
N SER A 54 -12.27 -25.34 29.29
CA SER A 54 -12.23 -26.56 28.47
C SER A 54 -11.10 -27.51 28.92
N PRO A 55 -11.05 -28.76 28.45
CA PRO A 55 -9.85 -29.58 28.54
C PRO A 55 -8.63 -28.87 27.94
N GLN A 56 -7.44 -29.31 28.36
CA GLN A 56 -6.16 -28.81 27.85
C GLN A 56 -5.95 -29.23 26.40
N ILE A 57 -5.58 -28.27 25.56
CA ILE A 57 -5.26 -28.47 24.16
C ILE A 57 -3.76 -28.26 23.99
N HIS A 58 -3.05 -29.28 23.53
CA HIS A 58 -1.65 -29.15 23.18
C HIS A 58 -1.50 -28.44 21.83
N ILE A 59 -0.67 -27.42 21.79
CA ILE A 59 -0.32 -26.70 20.57
C ILE A 59 0.97 -27.34 20.05
N HIS A 60 1.00 -27.66 18.76
CA HIS A 60 2.15 -28.28 18.10
C HIS A 60 2.81 -27.38 17.06
N ASN A 61 2.12 -26.33 16.63
CA ASN A 61 2.56 -25.44 15.56
C ASN A 61 2.14 -24.00 15.87
N GLY A 62 2.74 -23.08 15.15
CA GLY A 62 2.33 -21.69 15.10
C GLY A 62 3.13 -20.78 15.99
N THR A 63 2.93 -19.49 15.79
CA THR A 63 3.54 -18.43 16.59
C THR A 63 2.46 -17.77 17.46
N ARG A 64 2.82 -17.36 18.67
CA ARG A 64 1.86 -16.81 19.64
C ARG A 64 1.34 -15.46 19.17
N GLN A 65 0.03 -15.34 19.01
CA GLN A 65 -0.61 -14.04 18.77
C GLN A 65 -0.43 -13.14 20.00
N GLY A 66 -0.13 -11.85 19.79
CA GLY A 66 0.17 -10.90 20.86
C GLY A 66 1.60 -10.95 21.40
N CYS A 67 2.42 -11.93 21.00
CA CYS A 67 3.86 -11.93 21.31
C CYS A 67 4.60 -10.97 20.37
N PRO A 68 5.41 -10.03 20.89
CA PRO A 68 6.18 -9.10 20.07
C PRO A 68 7.16 -9.76 19.08
N LEU A 69 7.65 -10.95 19.40
CA LEU A 69 8.62 -11.68 18.57
C LEU A 69 7.97 -12.46 17.42
N SER A 70 6.72 -12.92 17.59
CA SER A 70 6.03 -13.78 16.62
C SER A 70 5.95 -13.19 15.20
N PRO A 71 5.64 -11.89 15.00
CA PRO A 71 5.63 -11.29 13.66
C PRO A 71 6.98 -11.40 12.94
N LEU A 72 8.09 -11.19 13.66
CA LEU A 72 9.42 -11.27 13.08
C LEU A 72 9.75 -12.72 12.67
N LEU A 73 9.47 -13.69 13.54
CA LEU A 73 9.70 -15.10 13.24
C LEU A 73 8.87 -15.56 12.04
N PHE A 74 7.63 -15.10 11.93
CA PHE A 74 6.78 -15.36 10.77
C PHE A 74 7.39 -14.77 9.48
N VAL A 75 7.86 -13.52 9.52
CA VAL A 75 8.51 -12.89 8.37
C VAL A 75 9.76 -13.65 7.93
N LEU A 76 10.58 -14.13 8.87
CA LEU A 76 11.78 -14.93 8.56
C LEU A 76 11.42 -16.24 7.86
N VAL A 77 10.39 -16.95 8.34
CA VAL A 77 9.87 -18.16 7.70
C VAL A 77 9.38 -17.86 6.29
N MET A 78 8.59 -16.80 6.11
CA MET A 78 8.05 -16.42 4.80
C MET A 78 9.15 -15.95 3.83
N GLU A 79 10.21 -15.32 4.31
CA GLU A 79 11.31 -14.87 3.46
C GLU A 79 11.97 -16.01 2.69
N THR A 80 12.00 -17.24 3.24
CA THR A 80 12.46 -18.43 2.50
C THR A 80 11.60 -18.68 1.25
N LEU A 81 10.27 -18.66 1.36
CA LEU A 81 9.34 -18.76 0.23
C LEU A 81 9.56 -17.63 -0.77
N LEU A 82 9.64 -16.40 -0.28
CA LEU A 82 9.78 -15.21 -1.12
C LEU A 82 11.11 -15.20 -1.89
N ALA A 83 12.19 -15.66 -1.27
CA ALA A 83 13.50 -15.79 -1.91
C ALA A 83 13.48 -16.81 -3.05
N HIS A 84 12.84 -17.97 -2.86
CA HIS A 84 12.69 -18.97 -3.91
C HIS A 84 11.85 -18.45 -5.08
N ILE A 85 10.76 -17.72 -4.81
CA ILE A 85 9.95 -17.09 -5.86
C ILE A 85 10.77 -16.04 -6.64
N ARG A 86 11.57 -15.24 -5.95
CA ARG A 86 12.45 -14.23 -6.60
C ARG A 86 13.53 -14.89 -7.45
N GLY A 87 14.17 -15.94 -6.94
CA GLY A 87 15.28 -16.63 -7.60
C GLY A 87 14.88 -17.59 -8.72
N ASN A 88 13.62 -18.01 -8.80
CA ASN A 88 13.19 -18.97 -9.81
C ASN A 88 13.04 -18.30 -11.20
N PRO A 89 13.75 -18.77 -12.24
CA PRO A 89 13.70 -18.19 -13.60
C PRO A 89 12.36 -18.44 -14.33
N ASP A 90 11.63 -19.49 -13.98
CA ASP A 90 10.33 -19.84 -14.58
C ASP A 90 9.16 -19.04 -14.00
N ILE A 91 9.42 -18.31 -12.91
CA ILE A 91 8.50 -17.33 -12.34
C ILE A 91 8.88 -15.97 -12.91
N SER A 92 8.03 -15.42 -13.79
CA SER A 92 8.27 -14.15 -14.47
C SER A 92 7.33 -13.06 -13.96
N GLY A 93 7.94 -11.96 -13.52
CA GLY A 93 7.28 -10.76 -13.04
C GLY A 93 7.37 -9.59 -14.02
N ILE A 94 7.06 -8.39 -13.54
CA ILE A 94 7.24 -7.16 -14.33
C ILE A 94 8.65 -6.61 -14.12
N ILE A 95 9.36 -6.29 -15.20
CA ILE A 95 10.69 -5.70 -15.14
C ILE A 95 10.55 -4.18 -15.13
N THR A 96 11.22 -3.53 -14.19
CA THR A 96 11.30 -2.07 -14.11
C THR A 96 12.74 -1.66 -13.79
N GLY A 97 13.39 -1.05 -14.77
CA GLY A 97 14.82 -0.75 -14.70
C GLY A 97 15.64 -2.05 -14.61
N LYS A 98 16.45 -2.20 -13.56
CA LYS A 98 17.28 -3.39 -13.31
C LYS A 98 16.62 -4.44 -12.40
N ARG A 99 15.36 -4.23 -12.00
CA ARG A 99 14.68 -5.10 -11.03
C ARG A 99 13.47 -5.77 -11.66
N GLU A 100 13.32 -7.05 -11.37
CA GLU A 100 12.10 -7.79 -11.67
C GLU A 100 11.22 -7.87 -10.41
N HIS A 101 9.97 -7.44 -10.54
CA HIS A 101 8.96 -7.45 -9.49
C HIS A 101 8.03 -8.66 -9.71
N LYS A 102 8.34 -9.76 -9.02
CA LYS A 102 7.56 -11.02 -9.08
C LYS A 102 6.50 -11.12 -7.99
N ILE A 103 6.84 -10.69 -6.78
CA ILE A 103 6.01 -10.83 -5.58
C ILE A 103 6.17 -9.64 -4.63
N ALA A 104 5.06 -9.25 -4.00
CA ALA A 104 5.00 -8.40 -2.83
C ALA A 104 4.31 -9.18 -1.70
N ALA A 105 4.72 -8.94 -0.46
CA ALA A 105 4.17 -9.61 0.71
C ALA A 105 3.96 -8.59 1.84
N PHE A 106 2.85 -8.73 2.56
CA PHE A 106 2.59 -7.98 3.78
C PHE A 106 1.98 -8.93 4.80
N ALA A 107 2.79 -9.34 5.79
CA ALA A 107 2.49 -10.49 6.62
C ALA A 107 2.10 -11.70 5.72
N ASP A 108 0.88 -12.20 5.83
CA ASP A 108 0.36 -13.36 5.13
C ASP A 108 -0.31 -13.04 3.78
N ASP A 109 -0.60 -11.77 3.50
CA ASP A 109 -1.09 -11.31 2.20
C ASP A 109 0.05 -11.35 1.17
N LEU A 110 -0.04 -12.23 0.17
CA LEU A 110 0.88 -12.25 -0.97
C LEU A 110 0.20 -11.71 -2.22
N LEU A 111 0.92 -10.87 -2.97
CA LEU A 111 0.53 -10.38 -4.28
C LEU A 111 1.61 -10.74 -5.29
N LEU A 112 1.26 -11.58 -6.26
CA LEU A 112 2.10 -11.92 -7.39
C LEU A 112 1.75 -11.05 -8.59
N VAL A 113 2.78 -10.51 -9.23
CA VAL A 113 2.69 -9.84 -10.53
C VAL A 113 3.26 -10.79 -11.56
N ILE A 114 2.46 -11.16 -12.55
CA ILE A 114 2.78 -12.27 -13.46
C ILE A 114 2.68 -11.80 -14.91
N THR A 115 3.78 -11.97 -15.66
CA THR A 115 3.87 -11.64 -17.10
C THR A 115 3.73 -12.86 -18.00
N LYS A 116 4.20 -14.04 -17.58
CA LYS A 116 4.09 -15.31 -18.35
C LYS A 116 3.26 -16.36 -17.61
N PRO A 117 1.93 -16.17 -17.48
CA PRO A 117 1.10 -16.97 -16.57
C PRO A 117 1.08 -18.48 -16.85
N ASN A 118 1.21 -18.89 -18.11
CA ASN A 118 1.22 -20.30 -18.49
C ASN A 118 2.42 -21.07 -17.93
N ILE A 119 3.56 -20.40 -17.73
CA ILE A 119 4.77 -20.99 -17.15
C ILE A 119 4.80 -20.69 -15.65
N THR A 120 4.50 -19.45 -15.28
CA THR A 120 4.64 -18.98 -13.90
C THR A 120 3.62 -19.59 -12.93
N LEU A 121 2.35 -19.73 -13.31
CA LEU A 121 1.33 -20.23 -12.37
C LEU A 121 1.59 -21.68 -11.93
N PRO A 122 1.87 -22.66 -12.83
CA PRO A 122 2.22 -24.01 -12.40
C PRO A 122 3.43 -24.04 -11.45
N ASN A 123 4.48 -23.28 -11.78
CA ASN A 123 5.70 -23.21 -10.97
C ASN A 123 5.46 -22.58 -9.59
N VAL A 124 4.68 -21.49 -9.51
CA VAL A 124 4.30 -20.88 -8.23
C VAL A 124 3.46 -21.85 -7.40
N MET A 125 2.47 -22.52 -8.00
CA MET A 125 1.63 -23.48 -7.28
C MET A 125 2.45 -24.66 -6.75
N GLN A 126 3.35 -25.20 -7.57
CA GLN A 126 4.25 -26.28 -7.15
C GLN A 126 5.16 -25.83 -5.99
N LEU A 127 5.72 -24.63 -6.08
CA LEU A 127 6.59 -24.08 -5.04
C LEU A 127 5.81 -23.85 -3.73
N LEU A 128 4.58 -23.33 -3.80
CA LEU A 128 3.70 -23.20 -2.63
C LEU A 128 3.35 -24.56 -2.01
N LEU A 129 3.11 -25.59 -2.83
CA LEU A 129 2.87 -26.95 -2.35
C LEU A 129 4.11 -27.54 -1.66
N GLN A 130 5.29 -27.39 -2.25
CA GLN A 130 6.55 -27.84 -1.66
C GLN A 130 6.86 -27.11 -0.36
N PHE A 131 6.70 -25.79 -0.34
CA PHE A 131 6.85 -24.97 0.85
C PHE A 131 5.86 -25.40 1.94
N GLY A 132 4.61 -25.68 1.57
CA GLY A 132 3.60 -26.16 2.50
C GLY A 132 3.93 -27.51 3.15
N LYS A 133 4.58 -28.43 2.43
CA LYS A 133 5.03 -29.72 2.99
C LYS A 133 6.08 -29.57 4.10
N VAL A 134 6.94 -28.55 4.01
CA VAL A 134 8.04 -28.36 4.99
C VAL A 134 7.69 -27.37 6.09
N SER A 135 6.94 -26.30 5.77
CA SER A 135 6.63 -25.20 6.69
C SER A 135 5.25 -25.30 7.33
N ASN A 136 4.41 -26.25 6.88
CA ASN A 136 2.98 -26.33 7.13
C ASN A 136 2.15 -25.15 6.59
N PHE A 137 2.75 -24.24 5.80
CA PHE A 137 2.02 -23.15 5.16
C PHE A 137 0.98 -23.67 4.16
N LYS A 138 -0.21 -23.09 4.15
CA LYS A 138 -1.28 -23.51 3.25
C LYS A 138 -1.98 -22.32 2.64
N VAL A 139 -2.04 -22.29 1.32
CA VAL A 139 -2.81 -21.32 0.55
C VAL A 139 -4.19 -21.87 0.26
N ASN A 140 -5.20 -21.03 0.43
CA ASN A 140 -6.56 -21.31 0.01
C ASN A 140 -6.73 -20.88 -1.46
N VAL A 141 -6.63 -21.83 -2.37
CA VAL A 141 -6.72 -21.57 -3.82
C VAL A 141 -8.09 -20.99 -4.20
N SER A 142 -9.18 -21.49 -3.60
CA SER A 142 -10.56 -21.05 -3.92
C SER A 142 -10.93 -19.68 -3.33
N LYS A 143 -10.17 -19.19 -2.35
CA LYS A 143 -10.27 -17.80 -1.84
C LYS A 143 -9.23 -16.86 -2.46
N SER A 144 -8.23 -17.40 -3.15
CA SER A 144 -7.26 -16.59 -3.87
C SER A 144 -7.93 -15.91 -5.05
N GLU A 145 -7.62 -14.63 -5.26
CA GLU A 145 -8.27 -13.79 -6.26
C GLU A 145 -7.28 -13.45 -7.37
N ALA A 146 -7.72 -13.53 -8.63
CA ALA A 146 -6.91 -13.23 -9.79
C ALA A 146 -7.60 -12.18 -10.66
N ILE A 147 -6.82 -11.23 -11.18
CA ILE A 147 -7.32 -10.23 -12.12
C ILE A 147 -6.48 -10.16 -13.39
N ASN A 148 -7.17 -10.14 -14.52
CA ASN A 148 -6.54 -9.89 -15.79
C ASN A 148 -6.24 -8.39 -15.97
N ILE A 149 -5.03 -8.06 -16.38
CA ILE A 149 -4.63 -6.69 -16.71
C ILE A 149 -4.59 -6.50 -18.23
N ASN A 150 -3.91 -7.40 -18.94
CA ASN A 150 -3.62 -7.25 -20.37
C ASN A 150 -3.43 -8.60 -21.11
N LEU A 151 -3.93 -9.72 -20.56
CA LEU A 151 -3.85 -11.02 -21.24
C LEU A 151 -4.89 -11.12 -22.36
N PRO A 152 -4.56 -11.79 -23.49
CA PRO A 152 -5.52 -12.13 -24.53
C PRO A 152 -6.67 -12.99 -23.98
N THR A 153 -7.87 -12.82 -24.53
CA THR A 153 -9.08 -13.54 -24.10
C THR A 153 -8.90 -15.06 -24.13
N SER A 154 -8.30 -15.61 -25.18
CA SER A 154 -8.02 -17.05 -25.29
C SER A 154 -7.12 -17.57 -24.17
N THR A 155 -6.08 -16.81 -23.80
CA THR A 155 -5.18 -17.17 -22.70
C THR A 155 -5.92 -17.08 -21.36
N LYS A 156 -6.72 -16.02 -21.16
CA LYS A 156 -7.53 -15.85 -19.96
C LYS A 156 -8.48 -17.04 -19.75
N THR A 157 -9.28 -17.39 -20.76
CA THR A 157 -10.26 -18.50 -20.65
C THR A 157 -9.59 -19.83 -20.32
N ARG A 158 -8.43 -20.12 -20.94
CA ARG A 158 -7.66 -21.33 -20.60
C ARG A 158 -7.16 -21.34 -19.16
N LEU A 159 -6.71 -20.19 -18.66
CA LEU A 159 -6.25 -20.08 -17.26
C LEU A 159 -7.41 -20.22 -16.28
N GLU A 160 -8.58 -19.68 -16.61
CA GLU A 160 -9.81 -19.80 -15.80
C GLU A 160 -10.25 -21.26 -15.65
N GLN A 161 -10.08 -22.07 -16.69
CA GLN A 161 -10.37 -23.51 -16.66
C GLN A 161 -9.35 -24.31 -15.83
N ASN A 162 -8.08 -23.92 -15.87
CA ASN A 162 -7.00 -24.68 -15.24
C ASN A 162 -6.74 -24.31 -13.77
N PHE A 163 -7.11 -23.09 -13.34
CA PHE A 163 -6.84 -22.59 -12.00
C PHE A 163 -8.13 -22.10 -11.33
N PRO A 164 -8.59 -22.77 -10.24
CA PRO A 164 -9.84 -22.45 -9.56
C PRO A 164 -9.70 -21.25 -8.60
N PHE A 165 -9.11 -20.15 -9.08
CA PHE A 165 -9.08 -18.87 -8.39
C PHE A 165 -10.43 -18.14 -8.54
N GLN A 166 -10.66 -17.14 -7.70
CA GLN A 166 -11.72 -16.15 -7.94
C GLN A 166 -11.25 -15.18 -9.01
N TRP A 167 -11.69 -15.40 -10.25
CA TRP A 167 -11.33 -14.55 -11.38
C TRP A 167 -12.18 -13.29 -11.43
N SER A 168 -11.62 -12.20 -10.92
CA SER A 168 -12.30 -10.93 -10.85
C SER A 168 -12.22 -10.17 -12.17
N PRO A 169 -13.37 -9.71 -12.71
CA PRO A 169 -13.41 -9.08 -14.03
C PRO A 169 -12.85 -7.65 -14.03
N ASN A 170 -13.04 -6.91 -12.93
CA ASN A 170 -12.88 -5.45 -12.95
C ASN A 170 -11.99 -4.88 -11.84
N LYS A 171 -11.86 -5.58 -10.71
CA LYS A 171 -11.10 -5.08 -9.55
C LYS A 171 -10.67 -6.22 -8.63
N ILE A 172 -9.55 -6.05 -7.95
CA ILE A 172 -9.03 -6.96 -6.93
C ILE A 172 -8.73 -6.17 -5.65
N LYS A 173 -8.98 -6.74 -4.47
CA LYS A 173 -8.70 -6.06 -3.21
C LYS A 173 -7.33 -6.45 -2.67
N TYR A 174 -6.48 -5.48 -2.39
CA TYR A 174 -5.18 -5.70 -1.74
C TYR A 174 -4.92 -4.62 -0.69
N LEU A 175 -4.63 -5.02 0.56
CA LEU A 175 -4.42 -4.12 1.70
C LEU A 175 -5.51 -3.05 1.85
N GLY A 176 -6.77 -3.42 1.60
CA GLY A 176 -7.91 -2.50 1.70
C GLY A 176 -8.10 -1.54 0.51
N ILE A 177 -7.22 -1.58 -0.50
CA ILE A 177 -7.34 -0.83 -1.75
C ILE A 177 -7.88 -1.72 -2.87
N LEU A 178 -8.80 -1.21 -3.67
CA LEU A 178 -9.30 -1.87 -4.87
C LEU A 178 -8.43 -1.46 -6.07
N LEU A 179 -7.66 -2.42 -6.59
CA LEU A 179 -6.84 -2.24 -7.79
C LEU A 179 -7.70 -2.54 -9.02
N THR A 180 -7.66 -1.67 -10.02
CA THR A 180 -8.39 -1.81 -11.28
C THR A 180 -7.41 -1.95 -12.46
N PRO A 181 -7.73 -2.73 -13.52
CA PRO A 181 -6.89 -2.81 -14.72
C PRO A 181 -6.75 -1.45 -15.41
N ASP A 182 -7.85 -0.69 -15.41
CA ASP A 182 -7.92 0.68 -15.90
C ASP A 182 -7.65 1.65 -14.75
N LEU A 183 -6.54 2.40 -14.85
CA LEU A 183 -6.10 3.35 -13.83
C LEU A 183 -7.08 4.54 -13.66
N SER A 184 -7.86 4.89 -14.70
CA SER A 184 -8.84 5.99 -14.61
C SER A 184 -9.96 5.68 -13.61
N LYS A 185 -10.24 4.40 -13.37
CA LYS A 185 -11.28 3.93 -12.45
C LYS A 185 -10.85 3.87 -11.00
N LEU A 186 -9.57 4.09 -10.68
CA LEU A 186 -9.04 4.01 -9.31
C LEU A 186 -9.76 4.99 -8.37
N TYR A 187 -10.06 6.20 -8.84
CA TYR A 187 -10.79 7.20 -8.04
C TYR A 187 -12.19 6.69 -7.67
N GLN A 188 -12.96 6.27 -8.68
CA GLN A 188 -14.33 5.81 -8.50
C GLN A 188 -14.39 4.56 -7.62
N ALA A 189 -13.45 3.63 -7.79
CA ALA A 189 -13.41 2.39 -7.04
C ALA A 189 -13.09 2.61 -5.54
N ASN A 190 -12.29 3.61 -5.19
CA ASN A 190 -11.75 3.75 -3.82
C ASN A 190 -12.25 4.98 -3.06
N PHE A 191 -12.24 6.16 -3.68
CA PHE A 191 -12.53 7.42 -2.99
C PHE A 191 -14.02 7.71 -2.85
N VAL A 192 -14.85 7.26 -3.80
CA VAL A 192 -16.31 7.42 -3.68
C VAL A 192 -16.86 6.59 -2.50
N PRO A 193 -16.57 5.29 -2.37
CA PRO A 193 -16.98 4.52 -1.19
C PRO A 193 -16.41 5.04 0.13
N LEU A 194 -15.23 5.68 0.09
CA LEU A 194 -14.62 6.30 1.26
C LEU A 194 -15.47 7.47 1.79
N ILE A 195 -16.07 8.29 0.92
CA ILE A 195 -16.98 9.37 1.35
C ILE A 195 -18.16 8.78 2.13
N ASP A 196 -18.78 7.73 1.61
CA ASP A 196 -19.92 7.06 2.26
C ASP A 196 -19.52 6.43 3.59
N LYS A 197 -18.32 5.83 3.65
CA LYS A 197 -17.78 5.26 4.89
C LYS A 197 -17.59 6.35 5.96
N VAL A 198 -17.01 7.48 5.58
CA VAL A 198 -16.81 8.63 6.48
C VAL A 198 -18.14 9.18 6.97
N ASP A 199 -19.13 9.35 6.08
CA ASP A 199 -20.47 9.82 6.44
C ASP A 199 -21.17 8.88 7.43
N LYS A 200 -21.20 7.57 7.15
CA LYS A 200 -21.77 6.55 8.06
C LYS A 200 -21.10 6.57 9.43
N GLN A 201 -19.78 6.71 9.46
CA GLN A 201 -19.03 6.75 10.71
C GLN A 201 -19.32 8.02 11.51
N LEU A 202 -19.36 9.19 10.87
CA LEU A 202 -19.70 10.45 11.54
C LEU A 202 -21.15 10.46 12.04
N LYS A 203 -22.09 9.85 11.32
CA LYS A 203 -23.46 9.63 11.81
C LYS A 203 -23.49 8.78 13.09
N ARG A 204 -22.68 7.72 13.16
CA ARG A 204 -22.53 6.93 14.39
C ARG A 204 -21.90 7.74 15.53
N TRP A 205 -20.87 8.53 15.26
CA TRP A 205 -20.28 9.40 16.29
C TRP A 205 -21.25 10.48 16.79
N LYS A 206 -22.19 10.90 15.96
CA LYS A 206 -23.20 11.92 16.30
C LYS A 206 -24.11 11.45 17.44
N THR A 207 -24.41 10.16 17.55
CA THR A 207 -25.31 9.62 18.59
C THR A 207 -24.73 9.70 19.99
N LEU A 208 -23.41 9.87 20.14
CA LEU A 208 -22.73 9.95 21.43
C LEU A 208 -22.83 11.32 22.11
N GLY A 209 -23.49 12.31 21.49
CA GLY A 209 -23.71 13.63 22.11
C GLY A 209 -22.42 14.41 22.38
N LEU A 210 -21.37 14.21 21.58
CA LEU A 210 -20.05 14.82 21.82
C LEU A 210 -20.09 16.35 21.84
N SER A 211 -19.30 16.93 22.75
CA SER A 211 -18.99 18.36 22.75
C SER A 211 -18.28 18.78 21.45
N TRP A 212 -18.26 20.08 21.18
CA TRP A 212 -17.64 20.61 19.97
C TRP A 212 -16.16 20.21 19.83
N PHE A 213 -15.40 20.29 20.93
CA PHE A 213 -14.02 19.80 20.98
C PHE A 213 -13.93 18.28 20.81
N GLY A 214 -14.83 17.53 21.44
CA GLY A 214 -14.89 16.07 21.31
C GLY A 214 -15.13 15.62 19.86
N LYS A 215 -16.02 16.31 19.13
CA LYS A 215 -16.26 16.07 17.70
C LYS A 215 -15.00 16.27 16.87
N ILE A 216 -14.26 17.34 17.11
CA ILE A 216 -13.01 17.63 16.37
C ILE A 216 -11.95 16.55 16.67
N GLN A 217 -11.86 16.09 17.91
CA GLN A 217 -10.94 15.00 18.25
C GLN A 217 -11.37 13.67 17.61
N ALA A 218 -12.66 13.35 17.57
CA ALA A 218 -13.16 12.17 16.88
C ALA A 218 -12.79 12.18 15.37
N ILE A 219 -12.88 13.35 14.72
CA ILE A 219 -12.43 13.53 13.34
C ILE A 219 -10.93 13.23 13.21
N LYS A 220 -10.10 13.83 14.07
CA LYS A 220 -8.64 13.66 14.04
C LYS A 220 -8.20 12.21 14.30
N MET A 221 -8.83 11.55 15.27
CA MET A 221 -8.45 10.21 15.70
C MET A 221 -8.99 9.11 14.80
N SER A 222 -10.17 9.31 14.20
CA SER A 222 -10.90 8.21 13.56
C SER A 222 -11.08 8.41 12.05
N ILE A 223 -11.38 9.63 11.61
CA ILE A 223 -11.68 9.92 10.20
C ILE A 223 -10.40 10.22 9.42
N MET A 224 -9.55 11.10 9.96
CA MET A 224 -8.36 11.57 9.25
C MET A 224 -7.38 10.43 8.90
N PRO A 225 -7.07 9.47 9.79
CA PRO A 225 -6.13 8.39 9.46
C PRO A 225 -6.61 7.53 8.29
N GLN A 226 -7.92 7.31 8.17
CA GLN A 226 -8.49 6.58 7.03
C GLN A 226 -8.31 7.36 5.73
N ILE A 227 -8.62 8.67 5.72
CA ILE A 227 -8.43 9.49 4.51
C ILE A 227 -6.95 9.54 4.13
N LEU A 228 -6.05 9.71 5.11
CA LEU A 228 -4.61 9.72 4.88
C LEU A 228 -4.10 8.43 4.24
N TYR A 229 -4.58 7.28 4.71
CA TYR A 229 -4.20 5.99 4.15
C TYR A 229 -4.47 5.92 2.63
N TYR A 230 -5.66 6.34 2.19
CA TYR A 230 -6.02 6.35 0.77
C TYR A 230 -5.21 7.38 -0.03
N LEU A 231 -5.04 8.60 0.48
CA LEU A 231 -4.28 9.65 -0.20
C LEU A 231 -2.80 9.29 -0.35
N GLN A 232 -2.22 8.58 0.62
CA GLN A 232 -0.81 8.13 0.56
C GLN A 232 -0.63 6.95 -0.38
N THR A 233 -1.58 6.00 -0.38
CA THR A 233 -1.46 4.74 -1.13
C THR A 233 -1.83 4.91 -2.61
N ILE A 234 -2.79 5.79 -2.92
CA ILE A 234 -3.23 6.08 -4.29
C ILE A 234 -2.92 7.54 -4.62
N PRO A 235 -1.66 7.87 -4.98
CA PRO A 235 -1.22 9.26 -5.18
C PRO A 235 -1.66 9.80 -6.56
N ILE A 236 -2.95 9.70 -6.89
CA ILE A 236 -3.53 10.19 -8.16
C ILE A 236 -4.15 11.57 -7.99
N LYS A 237 -4.53 12.20 -9.10
CA LYS A 237 -5.27 13.45 -9.07
C LYS A 237 -6.65 13.24 -8.45
N ILE A 238 -6.89 13.91 -7.33
CA ILE A 238 -8.19 13.88 -6.65
C ILE A 238 -9.04 15.09 -7.04
N PRO A 239 -10.27 14.89 -7.57
CA PRO A 239 -11.18 15.98 -7.90
C PRO A 239 -11.50 16.88 -6.70
N LYS A 240 -11.64 18.20 -6.94
CA LYS A 240 -12.04 19.16 -5.90
C LYS A 240 -13.33 18.78 -5.18
N ILE A 241 -14.25 18.14 -5.89
CA ILE A 241 -15.55 17.67 -5.39
C ILE A 241 -15.38 16.70 -4.21
N PHE A 242 -14.33 15.87 -4.20
CA PHE A 242 -14.02 14.98 -3.07
C PHE A 242 -13.75 15.79 -1.80
N PHE A 243 -12.85 16.77 -1.88
CA PHE A 243 -12.48 17.61 -0.74
C PHE A 243 -13.67 18.46 -0.26
N GLN A 244 -14.48 18.99 -1.18
CA GLN A 244 -15.70 19.71 -0.86
C GLN A 244 -16.72 18.83 -0.14
N SER A 245 -16.90 17.59 -0.62
CA SER A 245 -17.79 16.60 0.02
C SER A 245 -17.35 16.29 1.44
N ILE A 246 -16.06 15.99 1.65
CA ILE A 246 -15.52 15.72 3.00
C ILE A 246 -15.65 16.95 3.91
N LYS A 247 -15.29 18.15 3.41
CA LYS A 247 -15.45 19.40 4.16
C LYS A 247 -16.90 19.60 4.61
N ARG A 248 -17.86 19.35 3.71
CA ARG A 248 -19.30 19.44 4.02
C ARG A 248 -19.69 18.44 5.10
N THR A 249 -19.33 17.16 4.97
CA THR A 249 -19.67 16.12 5.96
C THR A 249 -19.07 16.43 7.33
N ILE A 250 -17.81 16.87 7.38
CA ILE A 250 -17.15 17.28 8.63
C ILE A 250 -17.85 18.50 9.24
N SER A 251 -18.17 19.52 8.44
CA SER A 251 -18.87 20.72 8.90
C SER A 251 -20.23 20.38 9.50
N ASN A 252 -21.03 19.57 8.79
CA ASN A 252 -22.34 19.13 9.25
C ASN A 252 -22.25 18.38 10.59
N PHE A 253 -21.27 17.49 10.73
CA PHE A 253 -21.04 16.78 11.99
C PHE A 253 -20.69 17.73 13.15
N ILE A 254 -19.75 18.66 12.93
CA ILE A 254 -19.32 19.65 13.92
C ILE A 254 -20.50 20.49 14.41
N TRP A 255 -21.30 21.01 13.48
CA TRP A 255 -22.45 21.89 13.79
C TRP A 255 -23.75 21.13 14.13
N GLY A 256 -23.75 19.80 14.02
CA GLY A 256 -24.93 18.98 14.29
C GLY A 256 -26.08 19.27 13.32
N ASP A 257 -25.75 19.42 12.03
CA ASP A 257 -26.66 19.79 10.94
C ASP A 257 -27.32 21.18 11.08
N LYS A 258 -26.83 22.01 12.01
CA LYS A 258 -27.19 23.43 12.11
C LYS A 258 -26.34 24.29 11.18
N THR A 259 -26.80 25.52 10.93
CA THR A 259 -26.06 26.51 10.16
C THR A 259 -24.70 26.81 10.81
N PRO A 260 -23.57 26.71 10.07
CA PRO A 260 -22.26 27.06 10.59
C PRO A 260 -22.19 28.53 11.03
N ARG A 261 -21.74 28.78 12.26
CA ARG A 261 -21.56 30.15 12.78
C ARG A 261 -20.21 30.76 12.44
N LEU A 262 -19.24 29.92 12.08
CA LEU A 262 -17.89 30.32 11.70
C LEU A 262 -17.56 29.80 10.31
N LYS A 263 -16.78 30.57 9.56
CA LYS A 263 -16.18 30.12 8.31
C LYS A 263 -15.30 28.91 8.59
N TYR A 264 -15.37 27.90 7.71
CA TYR A 264 -14.60 26.67 7.90
C TYR A 264 -13.09 26.94 7.88
N GLU A 265 -12.66 27.93 7.11
CA GLU A 265 -11.27 28.39 7.04
C GLU A 265 -10.75 28.84 8.42
N THR A 266 -11.60 29.47 9.24
CA THR A 266 -11.28 29.84 10.63
C THR A 266 -11.13 28.60 11.51
N LEU A 267 -11.96 27.57 11.32
CA LEU A 267 -11.89 26.33 12.12
C LEU A 267 -10.58 25.56 11.89
N ILE A 268 -10.03 25.62 10.66
CA ILE A 268 -8.76 24.98 10.29
C ILE A 268 -7.57 25.63 11.02
N LEU A 269 -7.65 26.91 11.38
CA LEU A 269 -6.50 27.62 11.96
C LEU A 269 -6.01 26.97 13.27
N PRO A 270 -4.71 27.10 13.60
CA PRO A 270 -4.19 26.72 14.90
C PRO A 270 -4.94 27.39 16.05
N LYS A 271 -4.97 26.74 17.22
CA LYS A 271 -5.56 27.33 18.43
C LYS A 271 -4.94 28.69 18.80
N SER A 272 -3.62 28.84 18.58
CA SER A 272 -2.91 30.10 18.79
C SER A 272 -3.37 31.24 17.88
N LYS A 273 -4.05 30.94 16.77
CA LYS A 273 -4.63 31.91 15.84
C LYS A 273 -6.16 31.99 15.96
N GLY A 274 -6.72 31.55 17.09
CA GLY A 274 -8.17 31.57 17.34
C GLY A 274 -8.97 30.48 16.61
N GLY A 275 -8.31 29.50 15.99
CA GLY A 275 -8.97 28.35 15.36
C GLY A 275 -9.04 27.11 16.25
N LEU A 276 -9.38 25.96 15.66
CA LEU A 276 -9.52 24.68 16.39
C LEU A 276 -8.67 23.57 15.81
N SER A 277 -7.90 23.90 14.78
CA SER A 277 -7.05 22.96 14.06
C SER A 277 -7.87 21.81 13.48
N VAL A 278 -9.04 22.09 12.91
CA VAL A 278 -9.81 21.08 12.16
C VAL A 278 -8.96 20.62 10.97
N PRO A 279 -8.84 19.31 10.72
CA PRO A 279 -8.06 18.81 9.59
C PRO A 279 -8.56 19.35 8.24
N ASP A 280 -7.62 19.85 7.44
CA ASP A 280 -7.85 20.23 6.05
C ASP A 280 -7.30 19.14 5.12
N THR A 281 -8.21 18.32 4.59
CA THR A 281 -7.87 17.16 3.76
C THR A 281 -7.14 17.54 2.48
N TYR A 282 -7.38 18.74 1.92
CA TYR A 282 -6.66 19.21 0.74
C TYR A 282 -5.21 19.57 1.08
N ARG A 283 -4.97 20.21 2.22
CA ARG A 283 -3.60 20.50 2.68
C ARG A 283 -2.81 19.23 2.91
N TYR A 284 -3.43 18.19 3.48
CA TYR A 284 -2.78 16.88 3.64
C TYR A 284 -2.45 16.23 2.30
N TYR A 285 -3.41 16.24 1.36
CA TYR A 285 -3.18 15.76 -0.02
C TYR A 285 -2.01 16.48 -0.69
N ALA A 286 -1.99 17.82 -0.64
CA ALA A 286 -0.89 18.60 -1.20
C ALA A 286 0.44 18.27 -0.52
N SER A 287 0.45 18.17 0.81
CA SER A 287 1.66 17.83 1.58
C SER A 287 2.22 16.47 1.22
N ILE A 288 1.37 15.45 1.01
CA ILE A 288 1.80 14.11 0.58
C ILE A 288 2.53 14.18 -0.76
N HIS A 289 2.01 14.94 -1.73
CA HIS A 289 2.67 15.12 -3.02
C HIS A 289 3.98 15.94 -2.91
N LEU A 290 4.04 16.93 -2.04
CA LEU A 290 5.28 17.69 -1.78
C LEU A 290 6.35 16.81 -1.09
N VAL A 291 5.97 15.88 -0.22
CA VAL A 291 6.91 14.90 0.32
C VAL A 291 7.40 13.95 -0.78
N ARG A 292 6.54 13.59 -1.75
CA ARG A 292 6.96 12.79 -2.91
C ARG A 292 7.98 13.55 -3.78
N THR A 293 7.81 14.85 -4.01
CA THR A 293 8.82 15.63 -4.76
C THR A 293 10.15 15.71 -4.02
N LEU A 294 10.14 15.80 -2.69
CA LEU A 294 11.37 15.73 -1.89
C LEU A 294 12.10 14.40 -2.13
N HIS A 295 11.39 13.28 -2.18
CA HIS A 295 11.99 11.98 -2.46
C HIS A 295 12.54 11.85 -3.89
N TRP A 296 11.89 12.48 -4.88
CA TRP A 296 12.42 12.58 -6.24
C TRP A 296 13.71 13.40 -6.27
N TYR A 297 13.74 14.54 -5.56
CA TYR A 297 14.92 15.39 -5.46
C TYR A 297 16.09 14.69 -4.77
N LEU A 298 15.85 14.08 -3.62
CA LEU A 298 16.87 13.33 -2.86
C LEU A 298 17.29 12.01 -3.53
N GLN A 299 16.64 11.64 -4.64
CA GLN A 299 16.85 10.37 -5.35
C GLN A 299 16.88 9.18 -4.38
N SER A 300 15.90 9.13 -3.46
CA SER A 300 15.91 8.22 -2.31
C SER A 300 16.06 6.76 -2.73
N LYS A 301 17.29 6.22 -2.68
CA LYS A 301 17.63 4.89 -3.20
C LYS A 301 16.95 3.75 -2.43
N GLU A 302 16.53 3.98 -1.19
CA GLU A 302 15.84 2.99 -0.37
C GLU A 302 14.38 2.77 -0.78
N LYS A 303 13.74 3.78 -1.39
CA LYS A 303 12.32 3.73 -1.72
C LYS A 303 12.11 3.08 -3.08
N ILE A 304 11.50 1.89 -3.07
CA ILE A 304 11.23 1.10 -4.28
C ILE A 304 10.41 1.90 -5.29
N TRP A 305 9.36 2.60 -4.85
CA TRP A 305 8.49 3.36 -5.73
C TRP A 305 9.21 4.49 -6.48
N VAL A 306 10.22 5.13 -5.87
CA VAL A 306 11.04 6.17 -6.53
C VAL A 306 11.85 5.55 -7.66
N LYS A 307 12.47 4.38 -7.41
CA LYS A 307 13.21 3.63 -8.44
C LYS A 307 12.29 3.15 -9.57
N THR A 308 11.10 2.68 -9.22
CA THR A 308 10.09 2.23 -10.18
C THR A 308 9.67 3.40 -11.07
N GLU A 309 9.27 4.53 -10.50
CA GLU A 309 8.87 5.73 -11.27
C GLU A 309 10.02 6.28 -12.12
N GLN A 310 11.24 6.33 -11.58
CA GLN A 310 12.41 6.81 -12.32
C GLN A 310 12.72 5.90 -13.51
N ALA A 311 12.54 4.59 -13.37
CA ALA A 311 12.82 3.65 -14.46
C ALA A 311 11.76 3.67 -15.58
N LEU A 312 10.60 4.30 -15.37
CA LEU A 312 9.60 4.47 -16.42
C LEU A 312 10.03 5.51 -17.47
N TYR A 313 10.91 6.44 -17.11
CA TYR A 313 11.28 7.58 -17.95
C TYR A 313 12.79 7.79 -18.00
N LYS A 314 13.31 8.20 -19.16
CA LYS A 314 14.73 8.54 -19.30
C LYS A 314 15.11 9.83 -18.57
N ILE A 315 14.15 10.73 -18.38
CA ILE A 315 14.35 12.01 -17.71
C ILE A 315 14.46 11.79 -16.20
N PRO A 316 15.50 12.32 -15.53
CA PRO A 316 15.57 12.31 -14.08
C PRO A 316 14.34 12.99 -13.46
N LEU A 317 13.66 12.31 -12.52
CA LEU A 317 12.47 12.85 -11.85
C LEU A 317 12.76 14.17 -11.14
N SER A 318 13.99 14.36 -10.65
CA SER A 318 14.47 15.63 -10.07
C SER A 318 14.41 16.79 -11.07
N ASN A 319 14.66 16.55 -12.36
CA ASN A 319 14.61 17.60 -13.39
C ASN A 319 13.17 18.00 -13.72
N LEU A 320 12.22 17.05 -13.66
CA LEU A 320 10.81 17.34 -13.90
C LEU A 320 10.21 18.35 -12.92
N LEU A 321 10.76 18.46 -11.70
CA LEU A 321 10.32 19.46 -10.73
C LEU A 321 10.57 20.89 -11.24
N TRP A 322 11.68 21.08 -11.94
CA TRP A 322 12.10 22.42 -12.33
C TRP A 322 11.67 22.79 -13.74
N ALA A 323 11.35 21.79 -14.57
CA ALA A 323 10.83 21.95 -15.91
C ALA A 323 9.59 22.85 -15.96
N GLN A 324 9.50 23.69 -17.00
CA GLN A 324 8.24 24.32 -17.36
C GLN A 324 7.19 23.27 -17.76
N PRO A 325 5.93 23.39 -17.31
CA PRO A 325 4.88 22.40 -17.62
C PRO A 325 4.70 22.12 -19.11
N THR A 326 4.94 23.11 -19.97
CA THR A 326 4.87 23.01 -21.44
C THR A 326 5.97 22.13 -22.03
N ASN A 327 7.11 21.99 -21.33
CA ASN A 327 8.29 21.27 -21.82
C ASN A 327 8.29 19.82 -21.33
N ILE A 328 7.37 19.43 -20.44
CA ILE A 328 7.28 18.06 -19.92
C ILE A 328 6.64 17.17 -20.99
N PRO A 329 7.25 16.04 -21.37
CA PRO A 329 6.67 15.13 -22.36
C PRO A 329 5.28 14.65 -21.97
N LYS A 330 4.35 14.59 -22.94
CA LYS A 330 2.97 14.11 -22.72
C LYS A 330 2.93 12.69 -22.17
N GLU A 331 3.86 11.83 -22.59
CA GLU A 331 4.01 10.47 -22.10
C GLU A 331 4.31 10.42 -20.59
N THR A 332 5.10 11.37 -20.08
CA THR A 332 5.39 11.51 -18.64
C THR A 332 4.16 11.95 -17.86
N LEU A 333 3.33 12.79 -18.47
CA LEU A 333 2.06 13.24 -17.89
C LEU A 333 0.93 12.20 -18.02
N SER A 334 1.13 11.11 -18.77
CA SER A 334 0.15 10.01 -18.84
C SER A 334 0.12 9.19 -17.55
N HIS A 335 1.21 9.15 -16.79
CA HIS A 335 1.26 8.39 -15.54
C HIS A 335 0.56 9.16 -14.41
N PRO A 336 -0.53 8.62 -13.84
CA PRO A 336 -1.45 9.40 -13.01
C PRO A 336 -0.80 9.92 -11.73
N ALA A 337 0.16 9.17 -11.17
CA ALA A 337 0.86 9.58 -9.96
C ALA A 337 1.90 10.68 -10.18
N ILE A 338 2.56 10.67 -11.35
CA ILE A 338 3.58 11.65 -11.70
C ILE A 338 2.89 12.96 -12.06
N ALA A 339 1.84 12.88 -12.89
CA ALA A 339 1.01 14.02 -13.26
C ALA A 339 0.42 14.73 -12.03
N ALA A 340 -0.18 13.99 -11.10
CA ALA A 340 -0.75 14.56 -9.88
C ALA A 340 0.30 15.24 -8.99
N THR A 341 1.48 14.63 -8.87
CA THR A 341 2.60 15.16 -8.08
C THR A 341 3.14 16.45 -8.70
N LEU A 342 3.35 16.48 -10.02
CA LEU A 342 3.81 17.67 -10.75
C LEU A 342 2.76 18.79 -10.74
N GLU A 343 1.47 18.48 -10.85
CA GLU A 343 0.40 19.47 -10.75
C GLU A 343 0.44 20.19 -9.39
N ILE A 344 0.54 19.42 -8.30
CA ILE A 344 0.64 20.00 -6.95
C ILE A 344 1.93 20.79 -6.77
N TRP A 345 3.05 20.26 -7.23
CA TRP A 345 4.33 20.96 -7.19
C TRP A 345 4.25 22.31 -7.90
N ASN A 346 3.79 22.33 -9.15
CA ASN A 346 3.71 23.56 -9.96
C ASN A 346 2.75 24.57 -9.35
N LYS A 347 1.67 24.12 -8.73
CA LYS A 347 0.71 24.99 -8.03
C LYS A 347 1.32 25.68 -6.81
N HIS A 348 2.20 25.01 -6.07
CA HIS A 348 2.70 25.49 -4.78
C HIS A 348 4.15 25.98 -4.80
N ARG A 349 4.95 25.63 -5.83
CA ARG A 349 6.38 25.98 -5.90
C ARG A 349 6.64 27.49 -5.83
N GLN A 350 5.79 28.32 -6.46
CA GLN A 350 5.94 29.79 -6.40
C GLN A 350 5.71 30.38 -5.00
N GLN A 351 4.89 29.71 -4.17
CA GLN A 351 4.66 30.14 -2.79
C GLN A 351 5.79 29.71 -1.85
N LEU A 352 6.50 28.64 -2.22
CA LEU A 352 7.57 28.03 -1.43
C LEU A 352 8.97 28.52 -1.84
N ILE A 353 9.11 29.02 -3.06
CA ILE A 353 10.39 29.36 -3.68
C ILE A 353 10.33 30.80 -4.15
N THR A 354 10.92 31.70 -3.36
CA THR A 354 11.05 33.13 -3.70
C THR A 354 12.41 33.49 -4.28
N THR A 355 13.45 32.63 -4.14
CA THR A 355 14.85 33.02 -4.39
C THR A 355 15.72 31.98 -5.10
N THR A 356 15.25 30.78 -5.42
CA THR A 356 16.12 29.73 -5.95
C THR A 356 16.29 29.81 -7.48
N PRO A 357 17.50 30.04 -8.03
CA PRO A 357 17.71 30.01 -9.47
C PRO A 357 17.59 28.55 -9.97
N PHE A 358 16.58 28.33 -10.83
CA PHE A 358 16.31 27.11 -11.60
C PHE A 358 17.56 26.32 -12.08
N PRO A 359 18.63 26.95 -12.59
CA PRO A 359 19.75 26.20 -13.17
C PRO A 359 20.70 25.50 -12.18
N LYS A 360 20.74 25.85 -10.88
CA LYS A 360 21.74 25.26 -9.95
C LYS A 360 21.41 23.83 -9.49
N PHE A 361 20.17 23.38 -9.66
CA PHE A 361 19.68 22.10 -9.12
C PHE A 361 19.21 21.12 -10.18
N GLN A 362 19.33 21.49 -11.45
CA GLN A 362 18.97 20.64 -12.57
C GLN A 362 20.21 19.96 -13.13
N THR A 363 20.12 18.66 -13.43
CA THR A 363 21.17 18.05 -14.25
C THR A 363 20.96 18.47 -15.71
N LEU A 364 22.05 18.66 -16.46
CA LEU A 364 21.96 18.97 -17.90
C LEU A 364 21.60 17.72 -18.73
N ILE A 365 21.88 16.53 -18.20
CA ILE A 365 21.65 15.27 -18.88
C ILE A 365 20.15 14.97 -18.94
N ALA A 366 19.64 14.74 -20.16
CA ALA A 366 18.25 14.38 -20.44
C ALA A 366 17.24 15.37 -19.81
N ASN A 367 17.59 16.66 -19.78
CA ASN A 367 16.75 17.70 -19.23
C ASN A 367 15.79 18.26 -20.29
N PRO A 368 14.47 18.26 -20.06
CA PRO A 368 13.50 18.81 -21.01
C PRO A 368 13.66 20.31 -21.28
N GLU A 369 14.33 21.06 -20.40
CA GLU A 369 14.63 22.49 -20.60
C GLU A 369 15.88 22.74 -21.45
N PHE A 370 16.76 21.74 -21.58
CA PHE A 370 17.99 21.81 -22.37
C PHE A 370 18.00 20.67 -23.41
N PRO A 371 17.12 20.72 -24.43
CA PRO A 371 17.16 19.74 -25.51
C PRO A 371 18.54 19.78 -26.17
N PRO A 372 19.14 18.63 -26.51
CA PRO A 372 20.41 18.62 -27.21
C PRO A 372 20.25 19.41 -28.51
N GLN A 373 21.02 20.50 -28.65
CA GLN A 373 21.12 21.21 -29.91
C GLN A 373 21.60 20.19 -30.96
N LEU A 374 20.84 20.05 -32.04
CA LEU A 374 21.27 19.33 -33.24
C LEU A 374 22.64 19.90 -33.61
N ARG A 375 23.70 19.07 -33.50
CA ARG A 375 24.96 19.39 -34.17
C ARG A 375 24.66 19.34 -35.66
N HIS A 376 24.64 20.51 -36.29
CA HIS A 376 24.60 20.67 -37.74
C HIS A 376 25.81 20.00 -38.38
#